data_AF-A0A438GJL1-F1
#
_entry.id   AF-A0A438GJL1-F1
#
_cell.length_a   1.000
_cell.length_b   1.000
_cell.length_c   1.000
_cell.angle_alpha   90.00
_cell.angle_beta   90.00
_cell.angle_gamma   90.00
#
_symmetry.space_group_name_H-M   'P 1'
#
loop_
_entity.id
_entity.type
_entity.pdbx_description
1 polymer ?
#
loop_
_entity_poly.entity_id
_entity_poly.type
_entity_poly.pdbx_seq_one_letter_code
_entity_poly.pdbx_strand_id
1 'polypeptide(L)'
;MRRMDSLNKALLGKWVWRFAVEKDNLWRVMIGVKYGQEEFGWKTKEGRGAYGVGAWKEIMKEANWCWENIKFKVGKGTRIKFWLDQWCGDERLSHAFPLLYEMAINKNATVNEMWDHSSGPGGWNLRFIETSMIGSWT
;
A
#
# COMPACT_ATOMS: atom_id res chain seq x y z
N MET A 1 -31.40 4.53 9.70
CA MET A 1 -30.44 3.48 10.10
C MET A 1 -29.09 3.54 9.38
N ARG A 2 -28.94 4.16 8.18
CA ARG A 2 -27.66 4.24 7.42
C ARG A 2 -26.50 5.00 8.08
N ARG A 3 -26.76 5.93 9.02
CA ARG A 3 -25.69 6.72 9.69
C ARG A 3 -24.87 5.90 10.68
N MET A 4 -25.44 4.86 11.27
CA MET A 4 -24.74 4.09 12.30
C MET A 4 -23.67 3.19 11.69
N ASP A 5 -23.97 2.57 10.54
CA ASP A 5 -23.03 1.70 9.83
C ASP A 5 -21.83 2.48 9.28
N SER A 6 -22.06 3.68 8.73
CA SER A 6 -20.97 4.53 8.23
C SER A 6 -20.10 5.08 9.36
N LEU A 7 -20.69 5.47 10.50
CA LEU A 7 -19.94 5.88 11.69
C LEU A 7 -19.11 4.72 12.25
N ASN A 8 -19.68 3.52 12.32
CA ASN A 8 -18.96 2.33 12.76
C ASN A 8 -17.77 2.03 11.84
N LYS A 9 -17.96 2.08 10.51
CA LYS A 9 -16.86 1.90 9.54
C LYS A 9 -15.77 2.96 9.69
N ALA A 10 -16.13 4.22 9.87
CA ALA A 10 -15.16 5.30 10.08
C ALA A 10 -14.36 5.12 11.39
N LEU A 11 -15.01 4.64 12.46
CA LEU A 11 -14.34 4.34 13.73
C LEU A 11 -13.34 3.18 13.60
N LEU A 12 -13.68 2.12 12.87
CA LEU A 12 -12.74 1.03 12.58
C LEU A 12 -11.58 1.54 11.71
N GLY A 13 -11.88 2.34 10.68
CA GLY A 13 -10.89 2.99 9.84
C GLY A 13 -9.92 3.88 10.63
N LYS A 14 -10.40 4.58 11.66
CA LYS A 14 -9.53 5.35 12.57
C LYS A 14 -8.49 4.47 13.24
N TRP A 15 -8.85 3.27 13.71
CA TRP A 15 -7.89 2.35 14.33
C TRP A 15 -6.88 1.79 13.33
N VAL A 16 -7.32 1.47 12.12
CA VAL A 16 -6.44 1.07 11.01
C VAL A 16 -5.42 2.17 10.69
N TRP A 17 -5.89 3.41 10.57
CA TRP A 17 -5.05 4.59 10.35
C TRP A 17 -4.03 4.79 11.49
N ARG A 18 -4.49 4.71 12.74
CA ARG A 18 -3.60 4.83 13.91
C ARG A 18 -2.53 3.74 13.92
N PHE A 19 -2.85 2.51 13.54
CA PHE A 19 -1.84 1.45 13.45
C PHE A 19 -0.77 1.74 12.37
N ALA A 20 -1.18 2.34 11.25
CA ALA A 20 -0.30 2.70 10.16
C ALA A 20 0.66 3.86 10.52
N VAL A 21 0.19 4.81 11.33
CA VAL A 21 0.88 6.07 11.65
C VAL A 21 1.62 6.03 13.00
N GLU A 22 1.01 5.49 14.06
CA GLU A 22 1.51 5.52 15.44
C GLU A 22 2.46 4.33 15.72
N LYS A 23 3.71 4.42 15.25
CA LYS A 23 4.66 3.30 15.29
C LYS A 23 5.18 2.90 16.67
N ASP A 24 5.27 3.87 17.57
CA ASP A 24 5.98 3.71 18.85
C ASP A 24 5.03 3.41 20.02
N ASN A 25 3.73 3.34 19.76
CA ASN A 25 2.75 3.01 20.77
C ASN A 25 2.80 1.52 21.14
N LEU A 26 2.84 1.22 22.45
CA LEU A 26 2.94 -0.15 22.98
C LEU A 26 1.83 -1.07 22.45
N TRP A 27 0.59 -0.57 22.34
CA TRP A 27 -0.51 -1.36 21.79
C TRP A 27 -0.25 -1.76 20.33
N ARG A 28 0.32 -0.87 19.52
CA ARG A 28 0.66 -1.13 18.11
C ARG A 28 1.80 -2.15 18.01
N VAL A 29 2.81 -2.05 18.88
CA VAL A 29 3.90 -3.03 18.98
C VAL A 29 3.35 -4.41 19.35
N MET A 30 2.50 -4.49 20.38
CA MET A 30 1.87 -5.74 20.81
C MET A 30 1.03 -6.38 19.68
N ILE A 31 0.23 -5.58 18.97
CA ILE A 31 -0.54 -6.05 17.81
C ILE A 31 0.40 -6.56 16.70
N GLY A 32 1.49 -5.85 16.43
CA GLY A 32 2.50 -6.28 15.46
C GLY A 32 3.18 -7.60 15.82
N VAL A 33 3.50 -7.82 17.10
CA VAL A 33 4.06 -9.10 17.59
C VAL A 33 3.04 -10.23 17.50
N LYS A 34 1.79 -9.96 17.89
CA LYS A 34 0.72 -10.98 17.93
C LYS A 34 0.28 -11.45 16.53
N TYR A 35 0.11 -10.52 15.60
CA TYR A 35 -0.46 -10.81 14.27
C TYR A 35 0.59 -10.81 13.14
N GLY A 36 1.82 -10.39 13.43
CA GLY A 36 2.82 -10.12 12.40
C GLY A 36 2.49 -8.87 11.58
N GLN A 37 3.44 -8.46 10.75
CA GLN A 37 3.31 -7.28 9.88
C GLN A 37 3.62 -7.63 8.42
N GLU A 38 2.95 -6.94 7.51
CA GLU A 38 3.31 -6.97 6.08
C GLU A 38 4.65 -6.25 5.82
N GLU A 39 5.17 -6.39 4.60
CA GLU A 39 6.49 -5.96 4.13
C GLU A 39 6.91 -4.56 4.62
N PHE A 40 6.01 -3.59 4.56
CA PHE A 40 6.30 -2.22 5.02
C PHE A 40 5.68 -1.86 6.37
N GLY A 41 5.04 -2.79 7.07
CA GLY A 41 4.45 -2.56 8.39
C GLY A 41 3.29 -1.58 8.42
N TRP A 42 2.62 -1.34 7.28
CA TRP A 42 1.37 -0.60 7.21
C TRP A 42 0.20 -1.42 7.74
N LYS A 43 0.21 -2.73 7.49
CA LYS A 43 -0.85 -3.67 7.85
C LYS A 43 -0.30 -4.82 8.68
N THR A 44 -1.14 -5.41 9.50
CA THR A 44 -0.88 -6.73 10.08
C THR A 44 -1.11 -7.81 9.04
N LYS A 45 -0.43 -8.95 9.17
CA LYS A 45 -0.76 -10.12 8.33
C LYS A 45 -2.17 -10.60 8.65
N GLU A 46 -2.82 -11.26 7.69
CA GLU A 46 -4.09 -11.94 7.96
C GLU A 46 -3.92 -13.01 9.05
N GLY A 47 -4.75 -12.95 10.08
CA GLY A 47 -4.67 -13.85 11.23
C GLY A 47 -5.09 -15.27 10.87
N ARG A 48 -4.12 -16.17 10.68
CA ARG A 48 -4.34 -17.59 10.26
C ARG A 48 -4.74 -18.55 11.40
N GLY A 49 -5.24 -18.04 12.53
CA GLY A 49 -5.53 -18.85 13.72
C GLY A 49 -7.03 -19.00 14.02
N ALA A 50 -7.42 -20.19 14.49
CA ALA A 50 -8.74 -20.48 15.06
C ALA A 50 -8.96 -19.87 16.46
N TYR A 51 -7.88 -19.45 17.14
CA TYR A 51 -7.94 -18.94 18.50
C TYR A 51 -8.10 -17.41 18.54
N GLY A 52 -9.28 -16.96 18.99
CA GLY A 52 -9.50 -15.64 19.55
C GLY A 52 -10.37 -14.72 18.71
N VAL A 53 -11.56 -14.43 19.24
CA VAL A 53 -12.48 -13.33 18.87
C VAL A 53 -11.83 -11.99 19.24
N GLY A 54 -10.66 -11.70 18.68
CA GLY A 54 -9.91 -10.49 19.02
C GLY A 54 -10.51 -9.29 18.32
N ALA A 55 -10.77 -8.20 19.04
CA ALA A 55 -11.27 -6.94 18.49
C ALA A 55 -10.47 -6.48 17.24
N TRP A 56 -9.15 -6.69 17.24
CA TRP A 56 -8.30 -6.40 16.08
C TRP A 56 -8.65 -7.22 14.81
N LYS A 57 -9.03 -8.49 14.96
CA LYS A 57 -9.44 -9.34 13.84
C LYS A 57 -10.73 -8.82 13.20
N GLU A 58 -11.69 -8.37 14.01
CA GLU A 58 -12.93 -7.76 13.51
C GLU A 58 -12.69 -6.40 12.85
N ILE A 59 -11.80 -5.57 13.42
CA ILE A 59 -11.37 -4.32 12.76
C ILE A 59 -10.78 -4.63 11.37
N MET A 60 -9.93 -5.65 11.28
CA MET A 60 -9.26 -6.01 10.03
C MET A 60 -10.20 -6.60 8.96
N LYS A 61 -11.33 -7.24 9.34
CA LYS A 61 -12.34 -7.68 8.35
C LYS A 61 -12.94 -6.52 7.57
N GLU A 62 -13.18 -5.40 8.24
CA GLU A 62 -13.77 -4.19 7.63
C GLU A 62 -12.71 -3.19 7.15
N ALA A 63 -11.42 -3.49 7.33
CA ALA A 63 -10.32 -2.58 7.01
C ALA A 63 -10.10 -2.37 5.51
N ASN A 64 -10.58 -3.27 4.65
CA ASN A 64 -10.39 -3.19 3.20
C ASN A 64 -10.89 -1.86 2.61
N TRP A 65 -12.11 -1.45 2.99
CA TRP A 65 -12.66 -0.15 2.60
C TRP A 65 -11.74 1.00 3.02
N CYS A 66 -11.18 0.94 4.23
CA CYS A 66 -10.27 1.98 4.71
C CYS A 66 -9.00 2.04 3.85
N TRP A 67 -8.41 0.89 3.52
CA TRP A 67 -7.20 0.81 2.68
C TRP A 67 -7.42 1.29 1.25
N GLU A 68 -8.60 1.07 0.68
CA GLU A 68 -8.97 1.58 -0.65
C GLU A 68 -9.13 3.10 -0.68
N ASN A 69 -9.41 3.73 0.45
CA ASN A 69 -9.65 5.17 0.56
C ASN A 69 -8.47 5.93 1.22
N ILE A 70 -7.36 5.25 1.52
CA ILE A 70 -6.14 5.87 2.07
C ILE A 70 -5.24 6.34 0.93
N LYS A 71 -4.88 7.63 0.96
CA LYS A 71 -3.83 8.20 0.12
C LYS A 71 -2.53 8.34 0.91
N PHE A 72 -1.44 7.88 0.33
CA PHE A 72 -0.12 8.01 0.93
C PHE A 72 0.52 9.34 0.55
N LYS A 73 0.94 10.11 1.54
CA LYS A 73 1.81 11.26 1.31
C LYS A 73 3.24 10.79 1.19
N VAL A 74 3.89 11.12 0.08
CA VAL A 74 5.31 10.76 -0.13
C VAL A 74 6.19 11.58 0.81
N GLY A 75 6.84 10.87 1.75
CA GLY A 75 7.98 11.37 2.52
C GLY A 75 9.28 10.88 1.89
N LYS A 76 10.04 10.05 2.61
CA LYS A 76 11.25 9.39 2.06
C LYS A 76 10.97 8.35 0.97
N GLY A 77 9.71 8.01 0.68
CA GLY A 77 9.34 7.05 -0.36
C GLY A 77 9.69 5.57 -0.10
N THR A 78 10.38 5.22 0.99
CA THR A 78 10.92 3.86 1.25
C THR A 78 9.89 2.79 1.60
N ARG A 79 8.61 3.16 1.72
CA ARG A 79 7.52 2.27 2.15
C ARG A 79 6.29 2.36 1.24
N ILE A 80 6.39 3.07 0.12
CA ILE A 80 5.27 3.31 -0.79
C ILE A 80 5.66 2.64 -2.10
N LYS A 81 4.90 1.65 -2.55
CA LYS A 81 5.11 1.02 -3.87
C LYS A 81 4.72 2.00 -4.95
N PHE A 82 5.65 2.25 -5.88
CA PHE A 82 5.47 3.24 -6.94
C PHE A 82 4.21 2.97 -7.77
N TRP A 83 4.01 1.71 -8.19
CA TRP A 83 2.87 1.33 -9.03
C TRP A 83 1.60 0.99 -8.26
N LEU A 84 1.75 0.36 -7.08
CA LEU A 84 0.66 -0.33 -6.39
C LEU A 84 -0.01 0.48 -5.28
N ASP A 85 0.64 1.54 -4.78
CA ASP A 85 0.05 2.40 -3.75
C ASP A 85 -0.48 3.70 -4.37
N GLN A 86 -1.58 4.22 -3.81
CA GLN A 86 -2.13 5.51 -4.23
C GLN A 86 -1.39 6.64 -3.51
N TRP A 87 -0.38 7.19 -4.16
CA TRP A 87 0.41 8.32 -3.64
C TRP A 87 0.44 9.54 -4.57
N CYS A 88 -0.01 9.36 -5.82
CA CYS A 88 -0.10 10.41 -6.84
C CYS A 88 -1.50 10.36 -7.48
N GLY A 89 -2.22 11.49 -7.49
CA GLY A 89 -3.56 11.59 -8.09
C GLY A 89 -4.67 10.88 -7.31
N ASP A 90 -5.69 10.41 -8.05
CA ASP A 90 -6.93 9.83 -7.53
C ASP A 90 -7.01 8.30 -7.62
N GLU A 91 -6.00 7.65 -8.20
CA GLU A 91 -5.92 6.20 -8.28
C GLU A 91 -4.46 5.72 -8.27
N ARG A 92 -4.24 4.40 -8.32
CA ARG A 92 -2.91 3.79 -8.43
C ARG A 92 -2.36 4.02 -9.83
N LEU A 93 -1.04 4.23 -9.96
CA LEU A 93 -0.41 4.37 -11.28
C LEU A 93 -0.61 3.12 -12.16
N SER A 94 -0.72 1.94 -11.56
CA SER A 94 -1.03 0.70 -12.30
C SER A 94 -2.41 0.69 -12.93
N HIS A 95 -3.39 1.43 -12.38
CA HIS A 95 -4.74 1.54 -12.94
C HIS A 95 -4.84 2.69 -13.94
N ALA A 96 -4.19 3.83 -13.64
CA ALA A 96 -4.16 4.98 -14.55
C ALA A 96 -3.36 4.67 -15.84
N PHE A 97 -2.30 3.86 -15.74
CA PHE A 97 -1.40 3.54 -16.86
C PHE A 97 -1.15 2.02 -16.97
N PRO A 98 -2.18 1.22 -17.34
CA PRO A 98 -2.09 -0.24 -17.31
C PRO A 98 -1.03 -0.79 -18.27
N LEU A 99 -0.95 -0.25 -19.50
CA LEU A 99 0.06 -0.65 -20.49
C LEU A 99 1.49 -0.38 -20.00
N LEU A 100 1.71 0.77 -19.37
CA LEU A 100 3.02 1.15 -18.83
C LEU A 100 3.40 0.25 -17.65
N TYR A 101 2.44 -0.08 -16.80
CA TYR A 101 2.61 -1.02 -15.70
C TYR A 101 2.91 -2.45 -16.18
N GLU A 102 2.30 -2.89 -17.28
CA GLU A 102 2.59 -4.20 -17.88
C GLU A 102 4.05 -4.31 -18.33
N MET A 103 4.55 -3.25 -18.98
CA MET A 103 5.94 -3.16 -19.44
C MET A 103 6.94 -2.87 -18.32
N ALA A 104 6.50 -2.41 -17.15
CA ALA A 104 7.40 -2.05 -16.06
C ALA A 104 8.18 -3.27 -15.54
N ILE A 105 9.51 -3.17 -15.53
CA ILE A 105 10.38 -4.22 -14.99
C ILE A 105 10.19 -4.32 -13.46
N ASN A 106 10.12 -3.17 -12.79
CA ASN A 106 10.10 -3.07 -11.34
C ASN A 106 8.70 -2.74 -10.80
N LYS A 107 7.76 -3.69 -10.91
CA LYS A 107 6.36 -3.49 -10.48
C LYS A 107 6.20 -3.30 -8.97
N ASN A 108 7.07 -3.92 -8.18
CA ASN A 108 7.03 -3.88 -6.71
C ASN A 108 7.96 -2.85 -6.07
N ALA A 109 8.72 -2.09 -6.87
CA ALA A 109 9.67 -1.11 -6.35
C ALA A 109 8.98 0.03 -5.61
N THR A 110 9.67 0.57 -4.62
CA THR A 110 9.24 1.71 -3.83
C THR A 110 9.50 3.03 -4.56
N VAL A 111 8.77 4.09 -4.18
CA VAL A 111 8.97 5.44 -4.72
C VAL A 111 10.43 5.90 -4.55
N ASN A 112 11.09 5.52 -3.45
CA ASN A 112 12.49 5.85 -3.23
C ASN A 112 13.45 5.13 -4.18
N GLU A 113 13.19 3.85 -4.49
CA GLU A 113 14.02 3.07 -5.42
C GLU A 113 13.85 3.52 -6.87
N MET A 114 12.66 4.02 -7.20
CA MET A 114 12.37 4.57 -8.54
C MET A 114 12.90 6.00 -8.72
N TRP A 115 13.38 6.66 -7.66
CA TRP A 115 13.95 8.00 -7.74
C TRP A 115 15.48 7.93 -7.74
N ASP A 116 16.09 8.44 -8.81
CA ASP A 116 17.54 8.56 -8.91
C ASP A 116 18.02 9.84 -8.22
N HIS A 117 18.72 9.66 -7.10
CA HIS A 117 19.33 10.74 -6.32
C HIS A 117 20.67 11.22 -6.91
N SER A 118 21.24 10.53 -7.90
CA SER A 118 22.55 10.88 -8.48
C SER A 118 22.49 11.93 -9.58
N SER A 119 21.31 12.14 -10.17
CA SER A 119 21.09 13.01 -11.33
C SER A 119 20.63 14.42 -10.93
N GLY A 120 21.51 15.31 -10.43
CA GLY A 120 21.21 16.74 -10.25
C GLY A 120 19.89 17.05 -9.52
N PRO A 121 18.85 17.65 -10.16
CA PRO A 121 17.53 17.86 -9.56
C PRO A 121 16.75 16.57 -9.22
N GLY A 122 17.34 15.40 -9.49
CA GLY A 122 16.75 14.08 -9.37
C GLY A 122 15.90 13.72 -10.60
N GLY A 123 15.76 12.43 -10.87
CA GLY A 123 14.97 11.93 -11.99
C GLY A 123 14.29 10.60 -11.67
N TRP A 124 13.19 10.31 -12.36
CA TRP A 124 12.53 9.00 -12.26
C TRP A 124 13.27 7.96 -13.09
N ASN A 125 13.75 6.90 -12.45
CA ASN A 125 14.42 5.75 -13.09
C ASN A 125 13.37 4.70 -13.50
N LEU A 126 12.57 5.03 -14.52
CA LEU A 126 11.55 4.14 -15.06
C LEU A 126 12.18 3.21 -16.11
N ARG A 127 12.21 1.90 -15.82
CA ARG A 127 12.71 0.89 -16.77
C ARG A 127 11.56 0.01 -17.27
N PHE A 128 11.47 -0.09 -18.58
CA PHE A 128 10.44 -0.86 -19.28
C PHE A 128 11.07 -1.96 -20.10
N ILE A 129 10.35 -3.05 -20.28
CA ILE A 129 10.71 -4.10 -21.24
C ILE A 129 10.58 -3.49 -22.63
N GLU A 130 11.69 -3.47 -23.37
CA GLU A 130 11.66 -3.13 -24.78
C GLU A 130 11.04 -4.32 -25.52
N THR A 131 9.77 -4.19 -25.90
CA THR A 131 9.20 -5.08 -26.90
C THR A 131 9.80 -4.70 -28.24
N SER A 132 11.01 -5.21 -28.53
CA SER A 132 11.39 -5.41 -29.93
C SER A 132 10.28 -6.27 -30.53
N MET A 133 9.51 -5.71 -31.46
CA MET A 133 8.48 -6.45 -32.20
C MET A 133 9.09 -7.76 -32.71
N ILE A 134 8.77 -8.88 -32.07
CA ILE A 134 9.14 -10.21 -32.54
C ILE A 134 8.17 -10.54 -33.69
N GLY A 135 8.64 -10.26 -34.91
CA GLY A 135 8.26 -10.84 -36.21
C GLY A 135 6.81 -10.64 -36.71
N SER A 136 6.52 -10.44 -37.97
CA SER A 136 7.30 -10.33 -39.22
C SER A 136 6.27 -10.03 -40.31
N TRP A 137 6.55 -9.06 -41.19
CA TRP A 137 5.92 -9.04 -42.50
C TRP A 137 6.41 -10.26 -43.28
N THR A 138 5.52 -11.23 -43.48
CA THR A 138 5.53 -12.17 -44.61
C THR A 138 4.09 -12.56 -44.90
#